data_AF-A0A351J341-F1
#
_entry.id   AF-A0A351J341-F1
#
_cell.length_a   1.000
_cell.length_b   1.000
_cell.length_c   1.000
_cell.angle_alpha   90.00
_cell.angle_beta   90.00
_cell.angle_gamma   90.00
#
_symmetry.space_group_name_H-M   'P 1'
#
loop_
_entity.id
_entity.type
_entity.pdbx_description
1 polymer ?
#
loop_
_entity_poly.entity_id
_entity_poly.type
_entity_poly.pdbx_seq_one_letter_code
_entity_poly.pdbx_strand_id
1 'polypeptide(L)'
;MSAIYKKELRSFFITPIGYVFLIVFLAVAGGIFSVTNLLATTTSLSSYFTILLFSFIIMNPLITMRLMSEERKTKTEQLLLTAPVSLSGMVFAKFLAAYTLFAGAFLLSCLNFITLYMFGDPNTMAIITSSVGALFIGAAFIAIGLFVSCL
;
A
#
# COMPACT_ATOMS: atom_id res chain seq x y z
N MET A 1 -22.33 -2.51 2.06
CA MET A 1 -20.96 -1.95 2.12
C MET A 1 -19.88 -3.02 2.13
N SER A 2 -19.88 -3.97 3.08
CA SER A 2 -18.88 -5.07 3.13
C SER A 2 -18.83 -5.95 1.87
N ALA A 3 -19.95 -6.11 1.16
CA ALA A 3 -20.03 -6.87 -0.09
C ALA A 3 -19.17 -6.27 -1.22
N ILE A 4 -19.16 -4.93 -1.35
CA ILE A 4 -18.33 -4.23 -2.36
C ILE A 4 -16.86 -4.36 -1.97
N TYR A 5 -16.52 -4.13 -0.70
CA TYR A 5 -15.16 -4.32 -0.20
C TYR A 5 -14.64 -5.73 -0.49
N LYS A 6 -15.40 -6.79 -0.16
CA LYS A 6 -15.00 -8.18 -0.46
C LYS A 6 -14.85 -8.43 -1.96
N LYS A 7 -15.72 -7.86 -2.79
CA LYS A 7 -15.64 -7.99 -4.25
C LYS A 7 -14.35 -7.37 -4.78
N GLU A 8 -14.04 -6.14 -4.38
CA GLU A 8 -12.83 -5.42 -4.81
C GLU A 8 -11.57 -6.12 -4.33
N LEU A 9 -11.53 -6.54 -3.07
CA LEU A 9 -10.41 -7.28 -2.50
C LEU A 9 -10.20 -8.60 -3.24
N ARG A 10 -11.27 -9.32 -3.56
CA ARG A 10 -11.20 -10.54 -4.37
C ARG A 10 -10.74 -10.24 -5.81
N SER A 11 -11.14 -9.11 -6.40
CA SER A 11 -10.68 -8.68 -7.73
C SER A 11 -9.16 -8.51 -7.77
N PHE A 12 -8.57 -7.93 -6.71
CA PHE A 12 -7.12 -7.78 -6.59
C PHE A 12 -6.36 -9.10 -6.52
N PHE A 13 -6.95 -10.14 -5.93
CA PHE A 13 -6.33 -11.47 -5.82
C PHE A 13 -6.70 -12.41 -6.98
N ILE A 14 -7.79 -12.16 -7.69
CA ILE A 14 -8.12 -12.92 -8.91
C ILE A 14 -7.24 -12.44 -10.06
N THR A 15 -6.95 -11.14 -10.12
CA THR A 15 -6.05 -10.58 -11.13
C THR A 15 -4.59 -10.66 -10.65
N PRO A 16 -3.63 -10.94 -11.54
CA PRO A 16 -2.22 -11.08 -11.15
C PRO A 16 -1.58 -9.78 -10.62
N ILE A 17 -2.26 -8.64 -10.72
CA ILE A 17 -1.74 -7.33 -10.32
C ILE A 17 -1.51 -7.21 -8.81
N GLY A 18 -2.42 -7.72 -7.98
CA GLY A 18 -2.23 -7.66 -6.53
C GLY A 18 -0.97 -8.41 -6.08
N TYR A 19 -0.69 -9.55 -6.72
CA TYR A 19 0.54 -10.31 -6.49
C TYR A 19 1.78 -9.59 -7.00
N VAL A 20 1.72 -9.03 -8.21
CA VAL A 20 2.85 -8.26 -8.77
C VAL A 20 3.18 -7.07 -7.88
N PHE A 21 2.17 -6.33 -7.41
CA PHE A 21 2.37 -5.23 -6.47
C PHE A 21 3.04 -5.70 -5.18
N LEU A 22 2.54 -6.78 -4.56
CA LEU A 22 3.13 -7.34 -3.34
C LEU A 22 4.60 -7.72 -3.54
N ILE A 23 4.92 -8.42 -4.61
CA ILE A 23 6.29 -8.87 -4.91
C ILE A 23 7.21 -7.68 -5.13
N VAL A 24 6.80 -6.71 -5.96
CA VAL A 24 7.62 -5.53 -6.26
C VAL A 24 7.80 -4.68 -5.00
N PHE A 25 6.75 -4.48 -4.21
CA PHE A 25 6.83 -3.74 -2.95
C PHE A 25 7.78 -4.40 -1.96
N LEU A 26 7.67 -5.72 -1.75
CA LEU A 26 8.59 -6.46 -0.88
C LEU A 26 10.04 -6.42 -1.41
N ALA A 27 10.24 -6.58 -2.71
CA ALA A 27 11.56 -6.55 -3.32
C ALA A 27 12.24 -5.18 -3.16
N VAL A 28 11.50 -4.09 -3.38
CA VAL A 28 12.00 -2.73 -3.19
C VAL A 28 12.28 -2.46 -1.71
N ALA A 29 11.34 -2.79 -0.81
CA ALA A 29 11.53 -2.56 0.62
C ALA A 29 12.69 -3.39 1.20
N GLY A 30 12.81 -4.67 0.82
CA GLY A 30 13.93 -5.54 1.20
C GLY A 30 15.26 -5.09 0.59
N GLY A 31 15.25 -4.61 -0.66
CA GLY A 31 16.42 -4.03 -1.32
C GLY A 31 16.93 -2.78 -0.62
N ILE A 32 16.05 -1.83 -0.32
CA ILE A 32 16.38 -0.62 0.44
C ILE A 32 16.93 -1.00 1.83
N PHE A 33 16.30 -1.97 2.50
CA PHE A 33 16.75 -2.45 3.80
C PHE A 33 18.18 -3.01 3.75
N SER A 34 18.46 -3.85 2.75
CA SER A 34 19.79 -4.44 2.57
C SER A 34 20.86 -3.38 2.31
N VAL A 35 20.59 -2.41 1.45
CA VAL A 35 21.55 -1.34 1.14
C VAL A 35 21.79 -0.42 2.33
N THR A 36 20.74 -0.04 3.04
CA THR A 36 20.83 0.98 4.10
C THR A 36 21.31 0.42 5.44
N ASN A 37 20.91 -0.79 5.82
CA ASN A 37 21.22 -1.36 7.13
C ASN A 37 22.31 -2.44 7.04
N LEU A 38 22.19 -3.40 6.11
CA LEU A 38 23.14 -4.53 6.02
C LEU A 38 24.49 -4.09 5.44
N LEU A 39 24.52 -3.40 4.30
CA LEU A 39 25.78 -2.97 3.67
C LEU A 39 26.47 -1.85 4.45
N ALA A 40 25.71 -0.91 5.00
CA ALA A 40 26.28 0.21 5.76
C ALA A 40 26.63 -0.16 7.21
N THR A 41 26.31 -1.38 7.68
CA THR A 41 26.53 -1.85 9.07
C THR A 41 25.98 -0.87 10.12
N THR A 42 24.87 -0.20 9.79
CA THR A 42 24.22 0.76 10.70
C THR A 42 22.87 0.24 11.17
N THR A 43 22.52 0.57 12.41
CA THR A 43 21.21 0.26 13.01
C THR A 43 20.22 1.43 12.86
N SER A 44 20.59 2.47 12.13
CA SER A 44 19.79 3.69 11.98
C SER A 44 18.73 3.54 10.89
N LEU A 45 17.47 3.49 11.31
CA LEU A 45 16.32 3.30 10.41
C LEU A 45 15.85 4.58 9.69
N SER A 46 16.44 5.74 10.02
CA SER A 46 16.02 7.03 9.45
C SER A 46 16.18 7.07 7.92
N SER A 47 17.30 6.55 7.41
CA SER A 47 17.58 6.49 5.97
C SER A 47 16.67 5.50 5.25
N TYR A 48 16.37 4.37 5.89
CA TYR A 48 15.43 3.37 5.37
C TYR A 48 14.04 3.97 5.16
N PHE A 49 13.45 4.58 6.19
CA PHE A 49 12.12 5.16 6.09
C PHE A 49 12.04 6.32 5.10
N THR A 50 13.08 7.16 5.03
CA THR A 50 13.13 8.27 4.07
C THR A 50 13.07 7.75 2.63
N ILE A 51 13.90 6.77 2.27
CA ILE A 51 13.91 6.21 0.91
C ILE A 51 12.62 5.42 0.63
N LEU A 52 12.09 4.71 1.63
CA LEU A 52 10.82 4.00 1.51
C LEU A 52 9.65 4.95 1.21
N LEU A 53 9.60 6.11 1.87
CA LEU A 53 8.60 7.14 1.62
C LEU A 53 8.67 7.69 0.19
N PHE A 54 9.87 7.88 -0.36
CA PHE A 54 10.01 8.23 -1.78
C PHE A 54 9.50 7.13 -2.71
N SER A 55 9.71 5.86 -2.36
CA SER A 55 9.16 4.74 -3.13
C SER A 55 7.63 4.73 -3.15
N PHE A 56 6.97 5.16 -2.08
CA PHE A 56 5.50 5.24 -2.02
C PHE A 56 4.90 6.16 -3.08
N ILE A 57 5.61 7.23 -3.49
CA ILE A 57 5.15 8.14 -4.54
C ILE A 57 4.97 7.40 -5.88
N ILE A 58 5.81 6.40 -6.16
CA ILE A 58 5.75 5.61 -7.40
C ILE A 58 4.79 4.42 -7.24
N MET A 59 4.82 3.77 -6.06
CA MET A 59 4.05 2.55 -5.82
C MET A 59 2.55 2.79 -5.61
N ASN A 60 2.14 3.87 -4.94
CA ASN A 60 0.73 4.12 -4.68
C ASN A 60 -0.11 4.37 -5.94
N PRO A 61 0.34 5.18 -6.92
CA PRO A 61 -0.36 5.33 -8.19
C PRO A 61 -0.61 4.00 -8.91
N LEU A 62 0.31 3.03 -8.76
CA LEU A 62 0.20 1.71 -9.38
C LEU A 62 -1.06 0.97 -8.92
N ILE A 63 -1.44 1.10 -7.64
CA ILE A 63 -2.65 0.48 -7.07
C ILE A 63 -3.89 1.31 -7.38
N THR A 64 -3.80 2.65 -7.25
CA THR A 64 -4.97 3.52 -7.31
C THR A 64 -5.46 3.80 -8.72
N MET A 65 -4.56 3.86 -9.72
CA MET A 65 -4.95 4.20 -11.10
C MET A 65 -5.88 3.16 -11.74
N ARG A 66 -5.82 1.90 -11.30
CA ARG A 66 -6.66 0.82 -11.86
C ARG A 66 -8.09 0.81 -11.33
N LEU A 67 -8.28 1.21 -10.07
CA LEU A 67 -9.54 1.08 -9.34
C LEU A 67 -10.75 1.75 -9.99
N MET A 68 -10.56 2.90 -10.64
CA MET A 68 -11.63 3.56 -11.39
C MET A 68 -11.43 3.49 -12.91
N SER A 69 -10.18 3.42 -13.39
CA SER A 69 -9.89 3.36 -14.84
C SER A 69 -10.39 2.08 -15.50
N GLU A 70 -10.30 0.92 -14.82
CA GLU A 70 -10.85 -0.33 -15.37
C GLU A 70 -12.38 -0.32 -15.42
N GLU A 71 -13.06 0.26 -14.43
CA GLU A 71 -14.52 0.34 -14.46
C GLU A 71 -15.03 1.30 -15.54
N ARG A 72 -14.33 2.43 -15.76
CA ARG A 72 -14.58 3.33 -16.90
C ARG A 72 -14.40 2.59 -18.23
N LYS A 73 -13.32 1.81 -18.38
CA LYS A 73 -13.00 1.08 -19.61
C LYS A 73 -13.99 -0.05 -19.91
N THR A 74 -14.48 -0.74 -18.88
CA THR A 74 -15.43 -1.86 -19.01
C THR A 74 -16.90 -1.40 -19.05
N LYS A 75 -17.17 -0.09 -18.95
CA LYS A 75 -18.53 0.51 -18.86
C LYS A 75 -19.37 -0.03 -17.69
N THR A 76 -18.74 -0.70 -16.72
CA THR A 76 -19.41 -1.20 -15.51
C THR A 76 -19.76 -0.06 -14.54
N GLU A 77 -19.19 1.13 -14.73
CA GLU A 77 -19.55 2.34 -14.00
C GLU A 77 -21.05 2.67 -14.14
N GLN A 78 -21.65 2.51 -15.32
CA GLN A 78 -23.09 2.76 -15.54
C GLN A 78 -23.99 1.75 -14.80
N LEU A 79 -23.56 0.49 -14.71
CA LEU A 79 -24.24 -0.56 -13.96
C LEU A 79 -24.14 -0.36 -12.43
N LEU A 80 -23.02 0.18 -11.96
CA LEU A 80 -22.81 0.49 -10.54
C LEU A 80 -23.56 1.75 -10.09
N LEU A 81 -23.69 2.75 -10.98
CA LEU A 81 -24.45 3.97 -10.72
C LEU A 81 -25.97 3.76 -10.78
N THR A 82 -26.44 2.73 -11.48
CA THR A 82 -27.87 2.37 -11.54
C THR A 82 -28.29 1.40 -10.43
N ALA A 83 -27.33 0.80 -9.72
CA ALA A 83 -27.60 -0.01 -8.54
C ALA A 83 -27.94 0.89 -7.33
N PRO A 84 -28.79 0.44 -6.38
CA PRO A 84 -29.22 1.23 -5.22
C PRO A 84 -28.11 1.26 -4.15
N VAL A 85 -26.96 1.84 -4.47
CA VAL A 85 -25.80 1.92 -3.60
C VAL A 85 -25.31 3.36 -3.49
N SER A 86 -25.04 3.82 -2.27
CA SER A 86 -24.55 5.18 -2.05
C SER A 86 -23.13 5.33 -2.63
N LEU A 87 -22.95 6.37 -3.44
CA LEU A 87 -21.66 6.76 -4.05
C LEU A 87 -20.54 6.88 -3.00
N SER A 88 -20.83 7.52 -1.86
CA SER A 88 -19.87 7.67 -0.76
C SER A 88 -19.41 6.34 -0.19
N GLY A 89 -20.32 5.36 -0.07
CA GLY A 89 -19.99 4.03 0.43
C GLY A 89 -19.17 3.21 -0.56
N MET A 90 -19.34 3.43 -1.86
CA MET A 90 -18.54 2.80 -2.91
C MET A 90 -17.09 3.29 -2.87
N VAL A 91 -16.89 4.61 -2.79
CA VAL A 91 -15.55 5.22 -2.68
C VAL A 91 -14.84 4.73 -1.43
N PHE A 92 -15.55 4.70 -0.29
CA PHE A 92 -14.97 4.24 0.97
C PHE A 92 -14.58 2.76 0.93
N ALA A 93 -15.38 1.90 0.28
CA ALA A 93 -15.05 0.48 0.12
C ALA A 93 -13.81 0.27 -0.75
N LYS A 94 -13.64 1.05 -1.83
CA LYS A 94 -12.45 1.00 -2.69
C LYS A 94 -11.19 1.50 -1.98
N PHE A 95 -11.32 2.59 -1.22
CA PHE A 95 -10.24 3.09 -0.36
C PHE A 95 -9.79 2.02 0.64
N LEU A 96 -10.74 1.41 1.37
CA LEU A 96 -10.42 0.34 2.31
C LEU A 96 -9.75 -0.85 1.62
N ALA A 97 -10.21 -1.26 0.43
CA ALA A 97 -9.62 -2.38 -0.30
C ALA A 97 -8.15 -2.10 -0.65
N ALA A 98 -7.86 -0.94 -1.25
CA ALA A 98 -6.49 -0.51 -1.56
C ALA A 98 -5.62 -0.40 -0.30
N TYR A 99 -6.15 0.23 0.75
CA TYR A 99 -5.44 0.42 2.01
C TYR A 99 -5.11 -0.91 2.67
N THR A 100 -6.01 -1.89 2.67
CA THR A 100 -5.71 -3.21 3.25
C THR A 100 -4.63 -3.99 2.49
N LEU A 101 -4.57 -3.84 1.15
CA LEU A 101 -3.53 -4.46 0.34
C LEU A 101 -2.16 -3.81 0.63
N PHE A 102 -2.12 -2.47 0.67
CA PHE A 102 -0.93 -1.71 1.03
C PHE A 102 -0.47 -2.02 2.48
N ALA A 103 -1.38 -2.00 3.44
CA ALA A 103 -1.07 -2.29 4.84
C ALA A 103 -0.57 -3.74 5.02
N GLY A 104 -1.15 -4.70 4.28
CA GLY A 104 -0.66 -6.07 4.25
C GLY A 104 0.76 -6.18 3.70
N ALA A 105 1.05 -5.49 2.59
CA ALA A 105 2.39 -5.45 2.00
C ALA A 105 3.41 -4.81 2.96
N PHE A 106 3.03 -3.72 3.63
CA PHE A 106 3.87 -3.03 4.62
C PHE A 106 4.13 -3.89 5.86
N LEU A 107 3.11 -4.60 6.37
CA LEU A 107 3.26 -5.54 7.48
C LEU A 107 4.20 -6.69 7.13
N LEU A 108 4.11 -7.25 5.91
CA LEU A 108 5.09 -8.25 5.45
C LEU A 108 6.50 -7.67 5.38
N SER A 109 6.65 -6.41 4.95
CA SER A 109 7.96 -5.73 4.94
C SER A 109 8.52 -5.53 6.35
N CYS A 110 7.68 -5.43 7.38
CA CYS A 110 8.14 -5.31 8.77
C CYS A 110 8.90 -6.54 9.26
N LEU A 111 8.78 -7.70 8.60
CA LEU A 111 9.58 -8.89 8.89
C LEU A 111 11.09 -8.60 8.75
N ASN A 112 11.48 -7.64 7.91
CA ASN A 112 12.89 -7.21 7.79
C ASN A 112 13.44 -6.63 9.11
N PHE A 113 12.60 -6.05 9.97
CA PHE A 113 13.03 -5.51 11.25
C PHE A 113 13.42 -6.61 12.25
N ILE A 114 12.96 -7.84 12.09
CA ILE A 114 13.37 -8.98 12.94
C ILE A 114 14.88 -9.20 12.78
N THR A 115 15.39 -9.10 11.55
CA THR A 115 16.82 -9.20 11.26
C THR A 115 17.63 -8.13 12.00
N LEU A 116 17.10 -6.91 12.14
CA LEU A 116 17.78 -5.83 12.89
C LEU A 116 17.92 -6.14 14.38
N TYR A 117 16.92 -6.75 15.01
CA TYR A 117 17.01 -7.16 16.42
C TYR A 117 17.99 -8.31 16.66
N MET A 118 18.29 -9.10 15.63
CA MET A 118 19.30 -10.17 15.74
C MET A 118 20.73 -9.65 15.63
N PHE A 119 20.96 -8.55 14.90
CA PHE A 119 22.30 -8.03 14.58
C PHE A 119 22.65 -6.69 15.27
N GLY A 120 21.76 -6.09 16.05
CA GLY A 120 22.06 -4.87 16.82
C GLY A 120 20.96 -4.46 17.80
N ASP A 121 21.15 -3.30 18.44
CA ASP A 121 20.20 -2.68 19.39
C ASP A 121 19.45 -1.50 18.75
N PRO A 122 18.44 -1.73 17.89
CA PRO A 122 17.67 -0.64 17.32
C PRO A 122 16.73 -0.02 18.36
N ASN A 123 16.51 1.29 18.26
CA ASN A 123 15.55 1.98 19.11
C ASN A 123 14.11 1.59 18.75
N THR A 124 13.52 0.67 19.51
CA THR A 124 12.15 0.15 19.33
C THR A 124 11.10 1.25 19.21
N MET A 125 11.22 2.33 19.98
CA MET A 125 10.24 3.42 19.98
C MET A 125 10.27 4.19 18.66
N ALA A 126 11.46 4.37 18.08
CA ALA A 126 11.60 4.98 16.77
C ALA A 126 10.99 4.12 15.66
N ILE A 127 11.13 2.79 15.73
CA ILE A 127 10.52 1.85 14.76
C ILE A 127 9.01 1.96 14.76
N ILE A 128 8.40 1.91 15.95
CA ILE A 128 6.94 1.94 16.08
C ILE A 128 6.40 3.27 15.54
N THR A 129 7.00 4.38 15.95
CA THR A 129 6.55 5.72 15.54
C THR A 129 6.68 5.92 14.03
N SER A 130 7.82 5.52 13.44
CA SER A 130 8.05 5.63 12.00
C SER A 130 7.16 4.69 11.18
N SER A 131 6.89 3.49 11.68
CA SER A 131 5.99 2.52 11.04
C SER A 131 4.54 3.02 11.01
N VAL A 132 4.06 3.58 12.13
CA VAL A 132 2.73 4.19 12.20
C VAL A 132 2.65 5.42 11.27
N GLY A 133 3.69 6.25 11.27
CA GLY A 133 3.77 7.39 10.34
C GLY A 133 3.73 6.96 8.87
N ALA A 134 4.47 5.92 8.51
CA ALA A 134 4.49 5.37 7.15
C ALA A 134 3.11 4.84 6.71
N LEU A 135 2.36 4.18 7.62
CA LEU A 135 0.99 3.73 7.33
C LEU A 135 0.05 4.91 7.07
N PHE A 136 0.11 5.98 7.87
CA PHE A 136 -0.73 7.16 7.65
C PHE A 136 -0.37 7.91 6.36
N ILE A 137 0.92 8.05 6.06
CA ILE A 137 1.36 8.65 4.80
C ILE A 137 0.90 7.81 3.60
N GLY A 138 1.01 6.49 3.70
CA GLY A 138 0.47 5.56 2.70
C GLY A 138 -1.03 5.74 2.49
N ALA A 139 -1.81 5.86 3.57
CA ALA A 139 -3.25 6.15 3.51
C ALA A 139 -3.54 7.48 2.77
N ALA A 140 -2.79 8.54 3.07
CA ALA A 140 -2.96 9.84 2.43
C ALA A 140 -2.69 9.78 0.91
N PHE A 141 -1.62 9.13 0.50
CA PHE A 141 -1.31 8.94 -0.92
C PHE A 141 -2.35 8.07 -1.65
N ILE A 142 -2.90 7.04 -1.00
CA ILE A 142 -3.99 6.24 -1.57
C ILE A 142 -5.25 7.09 -1.76
N ALA A 143 -5.58 7.95 -0.79
CA ALA A 143 -6.72 8.86 -0.91
C ALA A 143 -6.53 9.85 -2.08
N ILE A 144 -5.34 10.44 -2.22
CA ILE A 144 -5.00 11.32 -3.33
C ILE A 144 -5.08 10.57 -4.67
N GLY A 145 -4.50 9.36 -4.74
CA GLY A 145 -4.52 8.56 -5.96
C GLY A 145 -5.93 8.14 -6.39
N LEU A 146 -6.82 7.85 -5.43
CA LEU A 146 -8.24 7.59 -5.69
C LEU A 146 -8.97 8.84 -6.20
N PHE A 147 -8.68 10.01 -5.61
CA PHE A 147 -9.25 11.27 -6.06
C PHE A 147 -8.83 11.59 -7.51
N VAL A 148 -7.53 11.48 -7.82
CA VAL A 148 -7.00 11.67 -9.17
C VAL A 148 -7.60 10.68 -10.16
N SER A 149 -7.81 9.43 -9.77
CA SER A 149 -8.43 8.42 -10.63
C SER A 149 -9.92 8.67 -10.91
N CYS A 150 -10.59 9.51 -10.12
CA CYS A 150 -11.99 9.90 -10.31
C CYS A 150 -12.15 11.09 -11.26
N LEU A 151 -11.09 11.89 -11.44
CA LEU A 151 -11.04 12.97 -12.43
C LEU A 151 -11.07 12.35 -13.84
#